data_AF-F7KWL0-F1
#
_entry.id   AF-F7KWL0-F1
#
_cell.length_a   1.000
_cell.length_b   1.000
_cell.length_c   1.000
_cell.angle_alpha   90.00
_cell.angle_beta   90.00
_cell.angle_gamma   90.00
#
_symmetry.space_group_name_H-M   'P 1'
#
loop_
_entity.id
_entity.type
_entity.pdbx_description
1 polymer ?
#
loop_
_entity_poly.entity_id
_entity_poly.type
_entity_poly.pdbx_seq_one_letter_code
_entity_poly.pdbx_strand_id
1 'polypeptide(L)'
;NVKQAAEKKVHLITTDLKGADVADIYADFKFSEDGKEIISCPAGHRPKSNVYDINTQKCKASFPIEQCKGCPHFAECNPQLHVRVATIKLAKRTSYHAEQQRSFKTEKFKEYAHFRNGVVRGLIRCRLYFGFKVAAMNVRKLFKYMSSLGKCALTPEIA
;
A
#
# COMPACT_ATOMS: atom_id res chain seq x y z
N ASN A 1 -9.35 5.49 -12.55
CA ASN A 1 -9.17 4.08 -12.14
C ASN A 1 -10.02 3.70 -10.93
N VAL A 2 -9.75 4.14 -9.70
CA VAL A 2 -10.52 3.70 -8.51
C VAL A 2 -12.00 4.09 -8.60
N LYS A 3 -12.32 5.34 -8.96
CA LYS A 3 -13.71 5.82 -9.12
C LYS A 3 -14.49 5.02 -10.18
N GLN A 4 -13.88 4.80 -11.34
CA GLN A 4 -14.47 4.01 -12.44
C GLN A 4 -14.65 2.52 -12.10
N ALA A 5 -13.78 1.97 -11.24
CA ALA A 5 -13.92 0.60 -10.78
C ALA A 5 -15.09 0.48 -9.79
N ALA A 6 -15.26 1.45 -8.90
CA ALA A 6 -16.39 1.52 -7.99
C ALA A 6 -17.73 1.63 -8.74
N GLU A 7 -17.80 2.46 -9.78
CA GLU A 7 -18.98 2.57 -10.66
C GLU A 7 -19.38 1.22 -11.27
N LYS A 8 -18.39 0.39 -11.61
CA LYS A 8 -18.59 -0.94 -12.22
C LYS A 8 -18.69 -2.07 -11.19
N LYS A 9 -18.72 -1.76 -9.88
CA LYS A 9 -18.68 -2.74 -8.78
C LYS A 9 -17.50 -3.73 -8.88
N VAL A 10 -16.38 -3.29 -9.46
CA VAL A 10 -15.16 -4.07 -9.58
C VAL A 10 -14.21 -3.68 -8.46
N HIS A 11 -13.75 -4.66 -7.67
CA HIS A 11 -12.71 -4.44 -6.68
C HIS A 11 -11.34 -4.34 -7.37
N LEU A 12 -10.81 -3.12 -7.49
CA LEU A 12 -9.51 -2.88 -8.12
C LEU A 12 -8.36 -3.22 -7.16
N ILE A 13 -7.66 -4.33 -7.42
CA ILE A 13 -6.43 -4.70 -6.74
C ILE A 13 -5.24 -4.27 -7.61
N THR A 14 -4.46 -3.31 -7.12
CA THR A 14 -3.25 -2.85 -7.81
C THR A 14 -2.16 -3.92 -7.71
N THR A 15 -1.37 -4.06 -8.77
CA THR A 15 -0.39 -5.16 -8.86
C THR A 15 0.99 -4.77 -8.37
N ASP A 16 1.34 -3.49 -8.44
CA ASP A 16 2.59 -2.89 -7.95
C ASP A 16 2.28 -1.56 -7.25
N LEU A 17 3.10 -1.27 -6.25
CA LEU A 17 3.22 0.05 -5.64
C LEU A 17 4.32 0.84 -6.36
N LYS A 18 4.00 2.06 -6.79
CA LYS A 18 4.97 2.97 -7.39
C LYS A 18 5.36 4.01 -6.36
N GLY A 19 6.65 4.10 -6.05
CA GLY A 19 7.19 5.09 -5.12
C GLY A 19 8.15 4.45 -4.13
N ALA A 20 8.67 5.28 -3.22
CA ALA A 20 9.43 4.83 -2.07
C ALA A 20 8.49 4.31 -0.97
N ASP A 21 9.01 3.47 -0.10
CA ASP A 21 8.26 2.97 1.04
C ASP A 21 7.91 4.09 2.01
N VAL A 22 6.68 4.03 2.53
CA VAL A 22 6.12 5.00 3.46
C VAL A 22 5.91 4.35 4.83
N ALA A 23 5.97 5.16 5.89
CA ALA A 23 5.68 4.70 7.25
C ALA A 23 4.24 4.16 7.35
N ASP A 24 4.10 3.00 8.02
CA ASP A 24 2.86 2.25 8.12
C ASP A 24 1.75 3.06 8.80
N ILE A 25 2.11 3.83 9.82
CA ILE A 25 1.20 4.68 10.60
C ILE A 25 0.41 5.70 9.77
N TYR A 26 0.92 6.09 8.60
CA TYR A 26 0.22 7.05 7.76
C TYR A 26 -1.08 6.53 7.18
N ALA A 27 -1.29 5.20 7.18
CA ALA A 27 -2.56 4.59 6.76
C ALA A 27 -3.71 4.88 7.74
N ASP A 28 -3.43 5.15 9.02
CA ASP A 28 -4.47 5.34 10.04
C ASP A 28 -4.97 6.80 10.14
N PHE A 29 -4.40 7.70 9.37
CA PHE A 29 -4.86 9.09 9.31
C PHE A 29 -6.15 9.19 8.53
N LYS A 30 -7.22 9.69 9.16
CA LYS A 30 -8.51 9.90 8.49
C LYS A 30 -8.52 11.26 7.82
N PHE A 31 -8.74 11.25 6.51
CA PHE A 31 -8.90 12.45 5.71
C PHE A 31 -10.37 12.76 5.46
N SER A 32 -10.67 14.03 5.18
CA SER A 32 -11.96 14.45 4.61
C SER A 32 -12.19 13.81 3.22
N GLU A 33 -13.44 13.79 2.78
CA GLU A 33 -13.84 13.23 1.48
C GLU A 33 -13.07 13.90 0.33
N ASP A 34 -12.94 15.23 0.38
CA ASP A 34 -12.15 16.04 -0.54
C ASP A 34 -10.64 15.75 -0.45
N GLY A 35 -10.20 15.19 0.66
CA GLY A 35 -8.79 14.88 0.92
C GLY A 35 -7.90 16.07 1.23
N LYS A 36 -8.48 17.26 1.36
CA LYS A 36 -7.77 18.50 1.72
C LYS A 36 -7.54 18.64 3.21
N GLU A 37 -8.19 17.81 4.01
CA GLU A 37 -8.16 17.94 5.45
C GLU A 37 -7.94 16.64 6.19
N ILE A 38 -7.23 16.71 7.32
CA ILE A 38 -7.03 15.59 8.25
C ILE A 38 -8.02 15.77 9.40
N ILE A 39 -8.88 14.78 9.60
CA ILE A 39 -9.92 14.78 10.64
C ILE A 39 -9.35 14.22 11.95
N SER A 40 -8.62 13.10 11.88
CA SER A 40 -8.07 12.43 13.06
C SER A 40 -6.69 11.82 12.80
N CYS A 41 -5.84 11.91 13.82
CA CYS A 41 -4.60 11.17 13.95
C CYS A 41 -4.87 9.68 14.33
N PRO A 42 -3.94 8.75 14.09
CA PRO A 42 -3.99 7.37 14.61
C PRO A 42 -4.30 7.27 16.11
N ALA A 43 -3.81 8.23 16.91
CA ALA A 43 -4.10 8.31 18.34
C ALA A 43 -5.50 8.89 18.67
N GLY A 44 -6.34 9.15 17.67
CA GLY A 44 -7.69 9.69 17.82
C GLY A 44 -7.77 11.20 18.04
N HIS A 45 -6.64 11.91 18.12
CA HIS A 45 -6.64 13.36 18.33
C HIS A 45 -7.03 14.15 17.08
N ARG A 46 -7.79 15.23 17.29
CA ARG A 46 -8.18 16.19 16.24
C ARG A 46 -7.13 17.30 16.13
N PRO A 47 -6.72 17.71 14.92
CA PRO A 47 -5.78 18.82 14.76
C PRO A 47 -6.41 20.14 15.21
N LYS A 48 -5.58 21.02 15.77
CA LYS A 48 -5.96 22.39 16.15
C LYS A 48 -6.18 23.27 14.92
N SER A 49 -5.33 23.09 13.91
CA SER A 49 -5.45 23.78 12.63
C SER A 49 -4.99 22.89 11.50
N ASN A 50 -5.51 23.20 10.33
CA ASN A 50 -5.26 22.44 9.13
C ASN A 50 -5.20 23.39 7.93
N VAL A 51 -4.15 23.24 7.13
CA VAL A 51 -3.91 24.07 5.95
C VAL A 51 -3.54 23.15 4.78
N TYR A 52 -4.28 23.27 3.68
CA TYR A 52 -3.96 22.57 2.45
C TYR A 52 -3.07 23.43 1.55
N ASP A 53 -1.89 22.92 1.22
CA ASP A 53 -1.01 23.57 0.24
C ASP A 53 -1.31 23.01 -1.16
N ILE A 54 -1.80 23.87 -2.04
CA ILE A 54 -2.21 23.51 -3.41
C ILE A 54 -1.00 23.13 -4.26
N ASN A 55 0.16 23.77 -4.07
CA ASN A 55 1.35 23.55 -4.89
C ASN A 55 1.96 22.18 -4.60
N THR A 56 2.06 21.83 -3.32
CA THR A 56 2.65 20.54 -2.90
C THR A 56 1.61 19.43 -2.79
N GLN A 57 0.32 19.74 -2.83
CA GLN A 57 -0.81 18.84 -2.61
C GLN A 57 -0.72 18.11 -1.26
N LYS A 58 -0.21 18.81 -0.23
CA LYS A 58 -0.01 18.28 1.13
C LYS A 58 -0.92 19.02 2.11
N CYS A 59 -1.49 18.25 3.04
CA CYS A 59 -2.21 18.79 4.18
C CYS A 59 -1.22 19.00 5.33
N LYS A 60 -1.15 20.21 5.85
CA LYS A 60 -0.38 20.58 7.03
C LYS A 60 -1.34 20.60 8.23
N ALA A 61 -1.32 19.54 9.04
CA ALA A 61 -2.06 19.46 10.28
C ALA A 61 -1.16 19.85 11.46
N SER A 62 -1.67 20.71 12.35
CA SER A 62 -0.98 21.12 13.57
C SER A 62 -1.70 20.60 14.80
N PHE A 63 -0.97 19.92 15.67
CA PHE A 63 -1.45 19.34 16.92
C PHE A 63 -0.78 20.03 18.12
N PRO A 64 -1.43 20.09 19.29
CA PRO A 64 -0.79 20.53 20.52
C PRO A 64 0.43 19.66 20.85
N ILE A 65 1.54 20.29 21.24
CA ILE A 65 2.80 19.57 21.49
C ILE A 65 2.69 18.54 22.63
N GLU A 66 1.86 18.83 23.63
CA GLU A 66 1.63 17.96 24.80
C GLU A 66 1.07 16.60 24.38
N GLN A 67 0.18 16.58 23.40
CA GLN A 67 -0.44 15.35 22.87
C GLN A 67 0.56 14.50 22.08
N CYS A 68 1.46 15.14 21.34
CA CYS A 68 2.44 14.42 20.52
C CYS A 68 3.64 13.91 21.33
N LYS A 69 4.12 14.66 22.34
CA LYS A 69 5.28 14.25 23.15
C LYS A 69 5.04 12.97 23.95
N GLY A 70 3.80 12.73 24.39
CA GLY A 70 3.42 11.52 25.13
C GLY A 70 2.94 10.36 24.24
N CYS A 71 2.98 10.50 22.91
CA CYS A 71 2.42 9.50 22.02
C CYS A 71 3.37 8.29 21.86
N PRO A 72 2.89 7.04 22.05
CA PRO A 72 3.69 5.83 21.82
C PRO A 72 4.26 5.74 20.40
N HIS A 73 3.53 6.29 19.43
CA HIS A 73 3.89 6.25 18.03
C HIS A 73 4.70 7.46 17.53
N PHE A 74 5.27 8.24 18.45
CA PHE A 74 6.00 9.46 18.10
C PHE A 74 7.17 9.20 17.13
N ALA A 75 7.92 8.12 17.35
CA ALA A 75 9.07 7.75 16.53
C ALA A 75 8.68 7.44 15.07
N GLU A 76 7.57 6.74 14.85
CA GLU A 76 7.09 6.38 13.50
C GLU A 76 6.45 7.57 12.79
N CYS A 77 5.74 8.42 13.53
CA CYS A 77 5.06 9.59 12.99
C CYS A 77 6.04 10.71 12.62
N ASN A 78 7.15 10.84 13.35
CA ASN A 78 8.21 11.84 13.18
C ASN A 78 7.68 13.26 12.84
N PRO A 79 6.82 13.87 13.67
CA PRO A 79 6.25 15.19 13.41
C PRO A 79 7.30 16.30 13.58
N GLN A 80 7.16 17.40 12.83
CA GLN A 80 7.98 18.60 13.02
C GLN A 80 7.57 19.33 14.29
N LEU A 81 8.44 19.36 15.30
CA LEU A 81 8.19 20.05 16.56
C LEU A 81 8.46 21.56 16.43
N HIS A 82 7.45 22.37 16.76
CA HIS A 82 7.59 23.80 17.00
C HIS A 82 7.39 24.10 18.49
N VAL A 83 7.57 25.37 18.89
CA VAL A 83 7.53 25.80 20.30
C VAL A 83 6.25 25.34 21.03
N ARG A 84 5.08 25.46 20.40
CA ARG A 84 3.78 25.14 21.02
C ARG A 84 3.00 24.02 20.32
N VAL A 85 3.40 23.66 19.11
CA VAL A 85 2.64 22.74 18.26
C VAL A 85 3.58 21.75 17.58
N ALA A 86 3.07 20.54 17.35
CA ALA A 86 3.69 19.56 16.48
C ALA A 86 2.96 19.58 15.13
N THR A 87 3.70 19.65 14.03
CA THR A 87 3.13 19.75 12.68
C THR A 87 3.45 18.50 11.88
N ILE A 88 2.44 17.95 11.23
CA ILE A 88 2.53 16.84 10.28
C ILE A 88 2.13 17.35 8.90
N LYS A 89 2.93 17.01 7.88
CA LYS A 89 2.63 17.32 6.48
C LYS A 89 2.39 16.01 5.74
N LEU A 90 1.13 15.70 5.45
CA LEU A 90 0.74 14.45 4.82
C LEU A 90 -0.18 14.70 3.63
N ALA A 91 0.07 14.01 2.51
CA ALA A 91 -0.82 14.02 1.36
C ALA A 91 -1.72 12.78 1.40
N LYS A 92 -2.98 12.89 0.93
CA LYS A 92 -3.92 11.75 0.85
C LYS A 92 -3.39 10.59 0.01
N ARG A 93 -2.57 10.86 -1.00
CA ARG A 93 -1.91 9.81 -1.79
C ARG A 93 -0.90 9.00 -0.97
N THR A 94 -0.28 9.62 0.04
CA THR A 94 0.73 9.00 0.90
C THR A 94 0.08 8.06 1.93
N SER A 95 -1.05 8.46 2.52
CA SER A 95 -1.84 7.54 3.36
C SER A 95 -2.38 6.37 2.56
N TYR A 96 -2.92 6.63 1.36
CA TYR A 96 -3.37 5.57 0.45
C TYR A 96 -2.24 4.61 0.01
N HIS A 97 -1.01 5.11 -0.10
CA HIS A 97 0.15 4.26 -0.36
C HIS A 97 0.47 3.35 0.83
N ALA A 98 0.42 3.87 2.06
CA ALA A 98 0.61 3.08 3.28
C ALA A 98 -0.48 2.01 3.44
N GLU A 99 -1.75 2.35 3.17
CA GLU A 99 -2.88 1.38 3.17
C GLU A 99 -2.65 0.23 2.18
N GLN A 100 -2.16 0.55 0.98
CA GLN A 100 -1.80 -0.47 0.01
C GLN A 100 -0.60 -1.30 0.49
N GLN A 101 0.46 -0.69 1.05
CA GLN A 101 1.60 -1.43 1.59
C GLN A 101 1.17 -2.44 2.67
N ARG A 102 0.23 -2.06 3.54
CA ARG A 102 -0.40 -2.98 4.51
C ARG A 102 -1.11 -4.12 3.80
N SER A 103 -1.95 -3.79 2.82
CA SER A 103 -2.73 -4.76 2.05
C SER A 103 -1.84 -5.78 1.33
N PHE A 104 -0.67 -5.36 0.82
CA PHE A 104 0.29 -6.23 0.13
C PHE A 104 0.98 -7.22 1.07
N LYS A 105 1.12 -6.91 2.37
CA LYS A 105 1.70 -7.82 3.37
C LYS A 105 0.72 -8.93 3.78
N THR A 106 -0.59 -8.71 3.63
CA THR A 106 -1.65 -9.64 4.03
C THR A 106 -1.67 -10.92 3.19
N GLU A 107 -1.99 -12.05 3.82
CA GLU A 107 -2.08 -13.37 3.16
C GLU A 107 -3.10 -13.41 2.02
N LYS A 108 -4.24 -12.72 2.17
CA LYS A 108 -5.24 -12.53 1.11
C LYS A 108 -4.63 -11.98 -0.18
N PHE A 109 -3.67 -11.06 -0.08
CA PHE A 109 -2.98 -10.54 -1.26
C PHE A 109 -2.05 -11.57 -1.90
N LYS A 110 -1.43 -12.46 -1.11
CA LYS A 110 -0.67 -13.58 -1.63
C LYS A 110 -1.57 -14.52 -2.44
N GLU A 111 -2.76 -14.83 -1.94
CA GLU A 111 -3.77 -15.60 -2.69
C GLU A 111 -4.12 -14.92 -4.01
N TYR A 112 -4.47 -13.64 -4.00
CA TYR A 112 -4.73 -12.88 -5.23
C TYR A 112 -3.53 -12.86 -6.18
N ALA A 113 -2.31 -12.84 -5.64
CA ALA A 113 -1.08 -12.92 -6.43
C ALA A 113 -0.89 -14.29 -7.09
N HIS A 114 -1.29 -15.38 -6.44
CA HIS A 114 -1.23 -16.75 -7.00
C HIS A 114 -2.22 -16.96 -8.15
N PHE A 115 -3.40 -16.35 -8.07
CA PHE A 115 -4.43 -16.35 -9.12
C PHE A 115 -4.09 -15.44 -10.32
N ARG A 116 -2.96 -14.72 -10.30
CA ARG A 116 -2.50 -13.92 -11.45
C ARG A 116 -2.09 -14.83 -12.61
N ASN A 117 -3.06 -15.22 -13.42
CA ASN A 117 -2.84 -15.75 -14.75
C ASN A 117 -3.03 -14.61 -15.77
N GLY A 118 -1.95 -14.16 -16.42
CA GLY A 118 -2.08 -13.63 -17.79
C GLY A 118 -2.26 -12.12 -18.03
N VAL A 119 -1.90 -11.21 -17.14
CA VAL A 119 -1.70 -9.80 -17.57
C VAL A 119 -0.26 -9.63 -18.03
N VAL A 120 -0.05 -9.71 -19.34
CA VAL A 120 1.23 -9.32 -19.91
C VAL A 120 1.36 -7.80 -19.79
N ARG A 121 2.31 -7.37 -18.97
CA ARG A 121 2.66 -5.95 -18.83
C ARG A 121 3.40 -5.47 -20.09
N GLY A 122 2.94 -4.36 -20.66
CA GLY A 122 3.53 -3.68 -21.83
C GLY A 122 2.69 -3.79 -23.10
N LEU A 123 2.88 -2.85 -24.04
CA LEU A 123 2.31 -2.92 -25.37
C LEU A 123 3.00 -4.07 -26.14
N ILE A 124 2.30 -5.18 -26.34
CA ILE A 124 2.83 -6.29 -27.13
C ILE A 124 2.46 -6.02 -28.58
N ARG A 125 3.48 -5.90 -29.43
CA ARG A 125 3.30 -5.57 -30.85
C ARG A 125 2.42 -6.56 -31.60
N CYS A 126 2.33 -7.83 -31.17
CA CYS A 126 1.60 -8.87 -31.90
C CYS A 126 1.02 -9.98 -30.99
N ARG A 127 -0.16 -10.51 -31.37
CA ARG A 127 -0.87 -11.62 -30.67
C ARG A 127 -0.01 -12.86 -30.45
N LEU A 128 0.92 -13.17 -31.36
CA LEU A 128 1.80 -14.34 -31.25
C LEU A 128 2.77 -14.24 -30.07
N TYR A 129 3.39 -13.08 -29.85
CA TYR A 129 4.30 -12.83 -28.73
C TYR A 129 3.58 -12.87 -27.38
N PHE A 130 2.31 -12.49 -27.34
CA PHE A 130 1.47 -12.68 -26.16
C PHE A 130 1.32 -14.17 -25.84
N GLY A 131 0.99 -14.99 -26.86
CA GLY A 131 0.90 -16.45 -26.73
C GLY A 131 2.18 -17.08 -26.18
N PHE A 132 3.34 -16.73 -26.75
CA PHE A 132 4.63 -17.24 -26.27
C PHE A 132 4.93 -16.83 -24.83
N LYS A 133 4.60 -15.59 -24.45
CA LYS A 133 4.84 -15.11 -23.08
C LYS A 133 3.95 -15.81 -22.05
N VAL A 134 2.69 -16.08 -22.42
CA VAL A 134 1.76 -16.88 -21.60
C VAL A 134 2.27 -18.32 -21.47
N ALA A 135 2.65 -18.95 -22.58
CA ALA A 135 3.19 -20.31 -22.58
C ALA A 135 4.46 -20.44 -21.72
N ALA A 136 5.44 -19.56 -21.90
CA ALA A 136 6.68 -19.57 -21.13
C ALA A 136 6.44 -19.38 -19.62
N MET A 137 5.47 -18.54 -19.24
CA MET A 137 5.10 -18.32 -17.85
C MET A 137 4.40 -19.54 -17.24
N ASN A 138 3.48 -20.17 -17.97
CA ASN A 138 2.80 -21.40 -17.53
C ASN A 138 3.80 -22.54 -17.36
N VAL A 139 4.76 -22.69 -18.29
CA VAL A 139 5.84 -23.67 -18.20
C VAL A 139 6.71 -23.41 -16.96
N ARG A 140 7.12 -22.16 -16.68
CA ARG A 140 7.86 -21.83 -15.45
C ARG A 140 7.06 -22.16 -14.18
N LYS A 141 5.74 -21.96 -14.17
CA LYS A 141 4.87 -22.30 -13.05
C LYS A 141 4.79 -23.81 -12.84
N LEU A 142 4.67 -24.57 -13.94
CA LEU A 142 4.72 -26.04 -13.93
C LEU A 142 6.05 -26.56 -13.37
N PHE A 143 7.19 -26.02 -13.84
CA PHE A 143 8.50 -26.41 -13.30
C PHE A 143 8.64 -26.13 -11.80
N LYS A 144 8.23 -24.94 -11.33
CA LYS A 144 8.24 -24.63 -9.90
C LYS A 144 7.35 -25.58 -9.08
N TYR A 145 6.18 -25.94 -9.60
CA TYR A 145 5.27 -26.89 -8.97
C TYR A 145 5.93 -28.28 -8.85
N MET A 146 6.49 -28.81 -9.95
CA MET A 146 7.21 -30.08 -9.95
C MET A 146 8.38 -30.08 -8.96
N SER A 147 9.17 -29.00 -8.90
CA SER A 147 10.26 -28.86 -7.94
C SER A 147 9.80 -28.73 -6.48
N SER A 148 8.59 -28.19 -6.24
CA SER A 148 8.03 -28.14 -4.88
C SER A 148 7.53 -29.50 -4.39
N LEU A 149 7.03 -30.37 -5.27
CA LEU A 149 6.65 -31.73 -4.91
C LEU A 149 7.86 -32.55 -4.42
N GLY A 150 9.03 -32.35 -5.01
CA GLY A 150 10.27 -33.00 -4.57
C GLY A 150 10.76 -32.57 -3.17
N LYS A 151 10.27 -31.46 -2.62
CA LYS A 151 10.60 -31.01 -1.26
C LYS A 151 9.62 -31.52 -0.19
N CYS A 152 8.46 -32.03 -0.60
CA CYS A 152 7.44 -32.59 0.32
C CYS A 152 7.60 -34.10 0.56
N ALA A 153 8.48 -34.78 -0.17
CA ALA A 153 8.88 -36.14 0.17
C ALA A 153 9.95 -36.07 1.26
N LEU A 154 9.53 -36.13 2.53
CA LEU A 154 10.42 -36.49 3.63
C LEU A 154 11.10 -37.81 3.24
N THR A 155 12.39 -37.80 2.97
CA THR A 155 13.18 -39.04 2.95
C THR A 155 13.04 -39.67 4.32
N PRO A 156 12.46 -40.88 4.45
CA PRO A 156 12.51 -41.57 5.74
C PRO A 156 13.98 -41.83 6.03
N GLU A 157 14.48 -41.29 7.14
CA GLU A 157 15.78 -41.68 7.67
C GLU A 157 15.68 -43.17 8.02
N ILE A 158 16.39 -44.00 7.25
CA ILE A 158 16.54 -45.43 7.52
C ILE A 158 17.50 -45.52 8.70
N ALA A 159 16.96 -45.83 9.88
CA ALA A 159 17.71 -46.21 11.08
C ALA A 159 18.18 -47.66 11.00
#